data_AF-A0A954I3S7-F1
#
_entry.id   AF-A0A954I3S7-F1
#
_cell.length_a   1.000
_cell.length_b   1.000
_cell.length_c   1.000
_cell.angle_alpha   90.00
_cell.angle_beta   90.00
_cell.angle_gamma   90.00
#
_symmetry.space_group_name_H-M   'P 1'
#
loop_
_entity.id
_entity.type
_entity.pdbx_description
1 polymer ?
#
loop_
_entity_poly.entity_id
_entity_poly.type
_entity_poly.pdbx_seq_one_letter_code
_entity_poly.pdbx_strand_id
1 'polypeptide(L)' 'MPADRPTHAQLVVLGGGPGGYPAAFEAADHGMQVVLVDQDPQPGGVCLNRGCIPSKALLHIAKLIHEAEEASAWGL' A
#
# COMPACT_ATOMS: atom_id res chain seq x y z
N MET A 1 24.12 7.18 -4.98
CA MET A 1 23.73 5.96 -4.24
C MET A 1 24.48 5.96 -2.92
N PRO A 2 23.81 5.88 -1.76
CA PRO A 2 24.50 5.99 -0.47
C PRO A 2 25.43 4.79 -0.22
N ALA A 3 26.59 5.08 0.39
CA ALA A 3 27.76 4.20 0.48
C ALA A 3 27.75 3.20 1.68
N ASP A 4 26.72 3.25 2.52
CA ASP A 4 26.57 2.36 3.68
C ASP A 4 25.31 1.51 3.52
N ARG A 5 25.39 0.48 2.67
CA ARG A 5 24.36 -0.56 2.62
C ARG A 5 24.84 -1.73 3.47
N PRO A 6 24.05 -2.19 4.46
CA PRO A 6 24.38 -3.42 5.18
C PRO A 6 24.50 -4.56 4.17
N THR A 7 25.67 -5.18 4.11
CA THR A 7 25.96 -6.34 3.25
C THR A 7 25.42 -7.65 3.83
N HIS A 8 24.98 -7.62 5.10
CA HIS A 8 24.41 -8.75 5.80
C HIS A 8 23.01 -8.39 6.31
N ALA A 9 22.07 -9.31 6.10
CA ALA A 9 20.70 -9.24 6.61
C ALA A 9 20.27 -10.65 7.01
N GLN A 10 19.48 -10.76 8.08
CA GLN A 10 18.87 -12.02 8.48
C GLN A 10 17.64 -12.33 7.62
N LEU A 11 16.98 -11.29 7.10
CA LEU A 11 15.85 -11.40 6.19
C LEU A 11 15.94 -10.34 5.10
N VAL A 12 15.67 -10.75 3.85
CA VAL A 12 15.47 -9.83 2.73
C VAL A 12 14.03 -9.98 2.25
N VAL A 13 13.30 -8.87 2.23
CA VAL A 13 11.94 -8.81 1.70
C VAL A 13 11.98 -8.12 0.34
N LEU A 14 11.57 -8.83 -0.71
CA LEU A 14 11.48 -8.30 -2.07
C LEU A 14 10.03 -7.90 -2.36
N GLY A 15 9.81 -6.59 -2.46
CA GLY A 15 8.51 -5.96 -2.65
C GLY A 15 7.90 -5.44 -1.35
N GLY A 16 7.80 -4.13 -1.21
CA GLY A 16 7.10 -3.38 -0.17
C GLY A 16 5.60 -3.24 -0.44
N GLY A 17 4.96 -4.27 -1.00
CA GLY A 17 3.50 -4.35 -1.13
C GLY A 17 2.80 -4.67 0.21
N PRO A 18 1.46 -4.79 0.22
CA PRO A 18 0.67 -4.94 1.45
C PRO A 18 0.98 -6.20 2.27
N GLY A 19 1.66 -7.20 1.70
CA GLY A 19 2.21 -8.33 2.47
C GLY A 19 3.67 -8.14 2.88
N GLY A 20 4.47 -7.43 2.06
CA GLY A 20 5.90 -7.36 2.24
C GLY A 20 6.34 -6.31 3.26
N TYR A 21 5.89 -5.06 3.15
CA TYR A 21 6.31 -4.03 4.11
C TYR A 21 5.85 -4.35 5.55
N PRO A 22 4.65 -4.92 5.81
CA PRO A 22 4.27 -5.31 7.16
C PRO A 22 5.09 -6.49 7.67
N ALA A 23 5.38 -7.49 6.83
CA ALA A 23 6.24 -8.61 7.23
C ALA A 23 7.67 -8.16 7.54
N ALA A 24 8.19 -7.18 6.79
CA ALA A 24 9.49 -6.58 7.06
C ALA A 24 9.51 -5.84 8.41
N PHE A 25 8.45 -5.08 8.72
CA PHE A 25 8.32 -4.37 9.99
C PHE A 25 8.17 -5.34 11.15
N GLU A 26 7.30 -6.34 11.04
CA GLU A 26 7.13 -7.38 12.07
C GLU A 26 8.48 -8.06 12.38
N ALA A 27 9.22 -8.50 11.36
CA ALA A 27 10.52 -9.13 11.56
C ALA A 27 11.55 -8.18 12.22
N ALA A 28 11.53 -6.90 11.85
CA ALA A 28 12.38 -5.89 12.47
C ALA A 28 11.99 -5.63 13.94
N ASP A 29 10.70 -5.64 14.26
CA ASP A 29 10.19 -5.49 15.63
C ASP A 29 10.62 -6.67 16.53
N HIS A 30 10.80 -7.86 15.96
CA HIS A 30 11.43 -9.01 16.64
C HIS A 30 12.97 -8.99 16.66
N GLY A 31 13.58 -7.86 16.27
CA GLY A 31 15.02 -7.61 16.38
C GLY A 31 15.86 -8.18 15.23
N MET A 32 15.24 -8.61 14.12
CA MET A 32 15.97 -9.07 12.95
C MET A 32 16.56 -7.90 12.16
N GLN A 33 17.78 -8.03 11.64
CA GLN A 33 18.26 -7.15 10.58
C GLN A 33 17.54 -7.48 9.27
N VAL A 34 16.63 -6.61 8.86
CA VAL A 34 15.82 -6.77 7.66
C VAL A 34 16.21 -5.76 6.59
N VAL A 35 16.33 -6.21 5.35
CA VAL A 35 16.45 -5.35 4.17
C VAL A 35 15.17 -5.47 3.34
N LEU A 36 14.42 -4.37 3.23
CA LEU A 36 13.27 -4.27 2.31
C LEU A 36 13.74 -3.65 0.99
N VAL A 37 13.47 -4.32 -0.12
CA VAL A 37 13.79 -3.84 -1.46
C VAL A 37 12.49 -3.66 -2.24
N ASP A 38 12.24 -2.45 -2.72
CA ASP A 38 11.18 -2.19 -3.70
C ASP A 38 11.74 -1.26 -4.79
N GLN A 39 11.10 -1.30 -5.96
CA GLN A 39 11.35 -0.36 -7.05
C GLN A 39 10.72 1.01 -6.75
N ASP A 40 9.61 1.03 -6.01
CA ASP A 40 8.90 2.25 -5.62
C ASP A 40 9.53 2.84 -4.35
N PRO A 41 9.73 4.17 -4.27
CA PRO A 41 10.31 4.81 -3.09
C PRO A 41 9.38 4.81 -1.87
N GLN A 42 8.08 4.57 -2.07
CA GLN A 42 7.07 4.56 -1.03
C GLN A 42 6.54 3.13 -0.83
N PRO A 43 6.39 2.65 0.42
CA PRO A 43 5.76 1.36 0.69
C PRO A 43 4.26 1.39 0.34
N GLY A 44 3.67 0.20 0.20
CA GLY A 44 2.25 0.00 -0.10
C GLY A 44 1.97 -0.75 -1.39
N GLY A 45 2.93 -0.79 -2.31
CA GLY A 45 2.85 -1.47 -3.60
C GLY A 45 1.58 -1.12 -4.39
N VAL A 46 1.09 -2.07 -5.18
CA VAL A 46 -0.07 -1.85 -6.07
C VAL A 46 -1.34 -1.59 -5.29
N CYS A 47 -1.67 -2.40 -4.28
CA CYS A 47 -2.97 -2.33 -3.60
C CYS A 47 -3.25 -0.95 -3.01
N LEU A 48 -2.24 -0.34 -2.35
CA LEU A 48 -2.36 0.98 -1.74
C LEU A 48 -2.29 2.11 -2.76
N ASN A 49 -1.33 2.05 -3.69
CA ASN A 49 -1.00 3.23 -4.50
C ASN A 49 -1.75 3.28 -5.83
N ARG A 50 -2.12 2.14 -6.40
CA ARG A 50 -2.64 2.04 -7.78
C ARG A 50 -3.48 0.78 -8.02
N GLY A 51 -4.24 0.36 -7.02
CA GLY A 51 -4.98 -0.89 -7.03
C GLY A 51 -6.29 -0.79 -6.28
N CYS A 52 -6.63 -1.82 -5.50
CA CYS A 52 -7.93 -1.95 -4.87
C CYS A 52 -8.33 -0.75 -4.00
N ILE A 53 -7.40 -0.16 -3.24
CA ILE A 53 -7.71 0.97 -2.35
C ILE A 53 -8.15 2.21 -3.14
N PRO A 54 -7.35 2.77 -4.08
CA PRO A 54 -7.78 3.92 -4.86
C PRO A 54 -8.97 3.59 -5.76
N SER A 55 -9.06 2.37 -6.32
CA SER A 55 -10.23 1.97 -7.11
C SER A 55 -11.51 1.97 -6.28
N LYS A 56 -11.49 1.49 -5.03
CA LYS A 56 -12.68 1.50 -4.17
C LYS A 56 -13.05 2.90 -3.69
N ALA A 57 -12.08 3.77 -3.43
CA ALA A 57 -12.36 5.17 -3.13
C ALA A 57 -13.08 5.87 -4.30
N LEU A 58 -12.59 5.68 -5.53
CA LEU A 58 -13.22 6.25 -6.73
C LEU A 58 -14.60 5.65 -7.00
N LEU A 59 -14.78 4.34 -6.85
CA LEU A 59 -16.08 3.68 -6.99
C LEU A 59 -17.10 4.17 -5.95
N HIS A 60 -16.65 4.47 -4.73
CA HIS A 60 -17.51 5.04 -3.70
C HIS A 60 -17.99 6.45 -4.09
N ILE A 61 -17.10 7.31 -4.60
CA ILE A 61 -17.46 8.64 -5.09
C ILE A 61 -18.43 8.55 -6.26
N ALA A 62 -18.16 7.67 -7.23
CA ALA A 62 -19.05 7.45 -8.37
C ALA A 62 -20.46 7.03 -7.92
N LYS A 63 -20.54 6.14 -6.92
CA LYS A 63 -21.80 5.73 -6.31
C LYS A 63 -22.54 6.92 -5.67
N LEU A 64 -21.85 7.77 -4.92
CA LEU A 64 -22.46 8.95 -4.27
C LEU A 64 -23.01 9.95 -5.30
N ILE A 65 -22.30 10.17 -6.40
CA ILE A 65 -22.78 11.06 -7.48
C ILE A 65 -24.06 10.48 -8.08
N HIS A 66 -24.06 9.19 -8.39
CA HIS A 66 -25.22 8.52 -8.96
C HIS A 66 -26.44 8.55 -8.02
N GLU A 67 -26.24 8.26 -6.73
CA GLU A 67 -27.30 8.34 -5.72
C GLU A 67 -27.85 9.77 -5.58
N ALA A 68 -26.99 10.79 -5.67
CA ALA A 68 -27.41 12.18 -5.63
C ALA A 68 -28.24 12.60 -6.87
N GLU A 69 -27.94 12.06 -8.05
CA GLU A 69 -28.74 12.27 -9.27
C GLU A 69 -30.14 11.63 -9.14
N GLU A 70 -30.20 10.40 -8.60
CA GLU A 70 -31.44 9.67 -8.39
C GLU A 70 -32.31 10.23 -7.26
N ALA A 71 -31.72 10.96 -6.31
CA ALA A 71 -32.42 11.53 -5.16
C ALA A 71 -33.64 12.38 -5.56
N SER A 72 -33.55 13.07 -6.70
CA SER A 72 -34.66 13.85 -7.27
C SER A 72 -35.91 13.00 -7.56
N ALA A 73 -35.75 11.74 -7.94
CA ALA A 73 -36.86 10.81 -8.18
C ALA A 73 -37.50 10.32 -6.87
N TRP A 74 -36.82 10.46 -5.74
CA TRP A 74 -37.33 10.11 -4.41
C TRP A 74 -38.00 11.29 -3.70
N GLY A 75 -38.04 12.46 -4.35
CA GLY A 75 -38.62 13.67 -3.79
C GLY A 75 -37.70 14.42 -2.82
N LEU A 76 -36.39 14.14 -2.88
CA LEU A 76 -35.33 14.92 -2.24
C LEU A 76 -34.82 16.03 -3.19
#